data_AF-W6QG08-F1
#
_entry.id   AF-W6QG08-F1
#
_cell.length_a   1.000
_cell.length_b   1.000
_cell.length_c   1.000
_cell.angle_alpha   90.00
_cell.angle_beta   90.00
_cell.angle_gamma   90.00
#
_symmetry.space_group_name_H-M   'P 1'
#
loop_
_entity.id
_entity.type
_entity.pdbx_description
1 polymer ?
#
loop_
_entity_poly.entity_id
_entity_poly.type
_entity_poly.pdbx_seq_one_letter_code
_entity_poly.pdbx_strand_id
1 'polypeptide(L)' 'MEPFKDKIIPGPGDLPNVRADAQRVFQVLESGGVVILPTEVGYGLMATSAEAIDRAFAVHLRCGLWNLIRRAQLIAR' A
#
# COMPACT_ATOMS: atom_id res chain seq x y z
N MET A 1 1.38 8.34 -15.91
CA MET A 1 0.65 8.06 -14.65
C MET A 1 0.12 9.40 -14.19
N GLU A 2 -1.16 9.68 -14.45
CA GLU A 2 -1.75 10.94 -14.00
C GLU A 2 -1.68 10.99 -12.47
N PRO A 3 -1.25 12.12 -11.87
CA PRO A 3 -1.23 12.25 -10.42
C PRO A 3 -2.65 12.04 -9.88
N PHE A 4 -2.78 11.42 -8.70
CA PHE A 4 -4.02 11.39 -7.92
C PHE A 4 -4.41 12.83 -7.56
N LYS A 5 -4.97 13.56 -8.53
CA LYS A 5 -5.09 15.03 -8.50
C LYS A 5 -6.27 15.49 -7.66
N ASP A 6 -7.24 14.60 -7.44
CA ASP A 6 -8.43 14.89 -6.66
C ASP A 6 -8.35 14.12 -5.35
N LYS A 7 -7.74 14.73 -4.34
CA LYS A 7 -7.87 14.28 -2.95
C LYS A 7 -9.34 14.43 -2.56
N ILE A 8 -10.11 13.35 -2.67
CA ILE A 8 -11.51 13.33 -2.24
C ILE A 8 -11.53 13.19 -0.73
N ILE A 9 -11.82 14.28 -0.03
CA ILE A 9 -12.16 14.25 1.39
C ILE A 9 -13.70 14.19 1.45
N PRO A 10 -14.30 13.07 1.88
CA PRO A 10 -15.74 12.97 2.02
C PRO A 10 -16.25 14.02 3.03
N GLY A 11 -17.41 14.62 2.73
CA GLY A 11 -18.11 15.51 3.64
C GLY A 11 -18.79 14.73 4.77
N PRO A 12 -19.20 15.41 5.85
CA PRO A 12 -19.97 14.79 6.91
C PRO A 12 -21.27 14.15 6.36
N GLY A 13 -21.45 12.84 6.58
CA GLY A 13 -22.62 12.09 6.12
C GLY A 13 -22.42 11.32 4.81
N ASP A 14 -21.30 11.50 4.13
CA ASP A 14 -20.97 10.70 2.94
C ASP A 14 -20.63 9.26 3.33
N LEU A 15 -21.20 8.31 2.58
CA LEU A 15 -20.92 6.89 2.74
C LEU A 15 -19.73 6.47 1.87
N PRO A 16 -18.87 5.54 2.34
CA PRO A 16 -17.78 5.01 1.54
C PRO A 16 -18.33 4.23 0.34
N ASN A 17 -17.78 4.48 -0.84
CA ASN A 17 -18.09 3.70 -2.03
C ASN A 17 -17.11 2.53 -2.14
N VAL A 18 -17.41 1.46 -1.41
CA VAL A 18 -16.55 0.28 -1.27
C VAL A 18 -16.09 -0.27 -2.63
N ARG A 19 -16.95 -0.29 -3.64
CA ARG A 19 -16.60 -0.77 -4.98
C ARG A 19 -15.58 0.13 -5.67
N ALA A 20 -15.82 1.44 -5.66
CA ALA A 20 -14.90 2.40 -6.27
C ALA A 20 -13.57 2.45 -5.52
N ASP A 21 -13.60 2.37 -4.19
CA ASP A 21 -12.40 2.28 -3.34
C ASP A 21 -11.58 1.04 -3.66
N ALA A 22 -12.22 -0.14 -3.71
CA ALA A 22 -11.55 -1.38 -4.07
C ALA A 22 -10.93 -1.33 -5.48
N GLN A 23 -11.61 -0.71 -6.44
CA GLN A 23 -11.08 -0.58 -7.80
C GLN A 23 -9.86 0.36 -7.85
N ARG A 24 -9.88 1.48 -7.11
CA ARG A 24 -8.72 2.37 -6.98
C ARG A 24 -7.53 1.68 -6.35
N VAL A 25 -7.78 0.92 -5.29
CA VAL A 25 -6.77 0.10 -4.61
C VAL A 25 -6.15 -0.90 -5.58
N PHE A 26 -6.97 -1.62 -6.33
CA PHE A 26 -6.49 -2.57 -7.33
C PHE A 26 -5.61 -1.90 -8.38
N GLN A 27 -6.02 -0.76 -8.93
CA GLN A 27 -5.24 -0.02 -9.92
C GLN A 27 -3.89 0.46 -9.37
N VAL A 28 -3.85 0.92 -8.10
CA VAL A 28 -2.59 1.27 -7.43
C VAL A 28 -1.68 0.04 -7.37
N LEU A 29 -2.19 -1.09 -6.90
CA LEU A 29 -1.42 -2.32 -6.76
C LEU A 29 -0.95 -2.88 -8.12
N GLU A 30 -1.79 -2.85 -9.15
CA GLU A 30 -1.47 -3.26 -10.52
C GLU A 30 -0.35 -2.39 -11.12
N SER A 31 -0.38 -1.08 -10.85
CA SER A 31 0.68 -0.15 -11.29
C SER A 31 1.99 -0.27 -10.49
N GLY A 32 2.08 -1.24 -9.57
CA GLY A 32 3.23 -1.43 -8.69
C GLY A 32 3.32 -0.40 -7.57
N GLY A 33 2.23 0.27 -7.22
CA GLY A 33 2.15 1.21 -6.10
C GLY A 33 2.06 0.54 -4.73
N VAL A 34 1.78 1.35 -3.71
CA VAL A 34 1.65 0.93 -2.31
C VAL A 34 0.34 1.51 -1.76
N VAL A 35 -0.42 0.71 -1.01
CA VAL A 35 -1.68 1.12 -0.38
C VAL A 35 -1.66 0.85 1.12
N ILE A 36 -2.44 1.63 1.87
CA ILE A 36 -2.76 1.36 3.27
C ILE A 36 -4.24 0.98 3.33
N LEU A 37 -4.55 -0.17 3.93
CA LEU A 37 -5.89 -0.71 3.98
C LEU A 37 -6.29 -1.08 5.40
N PRO A 38 -7.55 -0.84 5.80
CA PRO A 38 -8.05 -1.30 7.08
C PRO A 38 -8.10 -2.83 7.11
N THR A 39 -7.82 -3.38 8.28
CA THR A 39 -7.97 -4.79 8.64
C THR A 39 -8.68 -4.88 9.98
N GLU A 40 -9.09 -6.09 10.38
CA GLU A 40 -9.71 -6.34 11.69
C GLU A 40 -8.86 -5.88 12.88
N VAL A 41 -7.54 -5.82 12.71
CA VAL A 41 -6.58 -5.47 13.78
C VAL A 41 -5.95 -4.09 13.61
N GLY A 42 -6.34 -3.30 12.60
CA GLY A 42 -5.81 -1.97 12.36
C GLY A 42 -5.61 -1.65 10.88
N TYR A 43 -4.40 -1.24 10.50
CA TYR A 43 -4.07 -0.89 9.11
C TYR A 43 -2.87 -1.71 8.63
N GLY A 44 -3.05 -2.34 7.47
CA GLY A 44 -1.99 -3.05 6.76
C GLY A 44 -1.45 -2.20 5.62
N LEU A 45 -0.15 -2.28 5.38
CA LEU A 45 0.48 -1.74 4.19
C LEU A 45 0.67 -2.88 3.17
N MET A 46 0.20 -2.69 1.94
CA MET A 46 0.23 -3.71 0.90
C MET A 46 0.90 -3.22 -0.38
N ALA A 47 1.65 -4.12 -1.01
CA ALA A 47 2.35 -3.93 -2.27
C ALA A 47 2.50 -5.28 -2.98
N THR A 48 2.64 -5.27 -4.31
CA THR A 48 2.67 -6.47 -5.17
C THR A 48 4.04 -6.78 -5.77
N SER A 49 5.03 -5.88 -5.60
CA SER A 49 6.39 -6.05 -6.13
C SER A 49 7.45 -5.79 -5.06
N ALA A 50 8.63 -6.39 -5.22
CA ALA A 50 9.75 -6.20 -4.30
C ALA A 50 10.19 -4.73 -4.26
N GLU A 51 10.23 -4.05 -5.40
CA GLU A 51 10.57 -2.64 -5.51
C GLU A 51 9.54 -1.75 -4.78
N ALA A 52 8.26 -2.10 -4.86
CA ALA A 52 7.20 -1.39 -4.17
C ALA A 52 7.28 -1.58 -2.65
N ILE A 53 7.61 -2.81 -2.21
CA ILE A 53 7.90 -3.12 -0.80
C ILE A 53 9.10 -2.29 -0.31
N ASP A 54 10.19 -2.25 -1.06
CA ASP A 54 11.39 -1.48 -0.72
C ASP A 54 11.07 0.01 -0.55
N ARG A 55 10.26 0.59 -1.46
CA ARG A 55 9.78 1.97 -1.34
C ARG A 55 8.94 2.19 -0.09
N ALA A 56 8.04 1.25 0.23
CA ALA A 56 7.20 1.36 1.41
C ALA A 56 8.02 1.36 2.71
N PHE A 57 9.02 0.49 2.80
CA PHE A 57 9.93 0.44 3.93
C PHE A 57 10.85 1.67 4.01
N ALA A 58 11.26 2.22 2.86
CA ALA A 58 12.06 3.44 2.82
C ALA A 58 11.31 4.66 3.38
N VAL A 59 10.00 4.76 3.14
CA VAL A 59 9.16 5.86 3.66
C VAL A 59 8.92 5.75 5.17
N HIS A 60 8.89 4.53 5.72
CA HIS A 60 8.58 4.30 7.14
C HIS A 60 9.80 4.33 8.09
N LEU A 61 11.02 4.46 7.56
CA LEU A 61 12.31 4.56 8.27
C LEU A 61 12.39 3.87 9.64
N ARG A 62 12.82 2.60 9.67
CA ARG A 62 13.57 2.06 10.80
C ARG A 62 14.56 0.96 10.39
N CYS A 63 15.82 1.31 10.58
CA CYS A 63 17.04 0.59 10.28
C CYS A 63 17.11 -0.76 11.03
N GLY A 64 17.66 -1.79 10.37
CA GLY A 64 17.92 -3.12 10.94
C GLY A 64 17.09 -4.27 10.34
N LEU A 65 15.80 -4.03 10.07
CA LEU A 65 14.88 -5.07 9.57
C LEU A 65 15.09 -5.42 8.09
N TRP A 66 15.66 -4.50 7.31
CA TRP A 66 15.89 -4.65 5.87
C TRP A 66 16.73 -5.88 5.51
N ASN A 67 17.76 -6.18 6.32
CA ASN A 67 18.62 -7.35 6.13
C ASN A 67 17.94 -8.67 6.49
N LEU A 68 16.97 -8.65 7.39
CA LEU A 68 16.20 -9.84 7.79
C LEU A 68 15.15 -10.20 6.73
N ILE A 69 14.45 -9.20 6.20
CA ILE A 69 13.42 -9.39 5.16
C ILE A 69 14.05 -9.84 3.83
N ARG A 70 15.19 -9.25 3.41
CA ARG A 70 15.90 -9.73 2.22
C ARG A 70 16.29 -11.20 2.33
N ARG A 71 16.70 -11.64 3.52
CA ARG A 71 17.02 -13.05 3.79
C ARG A 71 15.77 -13.92 3.74
N ALA A 72 14.65 -13.48 4.31
CA ALA A 72 13.38 -14.22 4.26
C ALA A 72 12.84 -14.36 2.82
N GLN A 73 12.91 -13.30 2.00
CA GLN A 73 12.47 -13.36 0.61
C GLN A 73 13.39 -14.19 -0.31
N LEU A 74 14.69 -14.26 0.00
CA LEU A 74 15.64 -15.15 -0.71
C LEU A 74 15.42 -16.63 -0.39
N ILE A 75 14.92 -16.96 0.81
CA ILE A 75 14.60 -18.34 1.22
C ILE A 75 13.27 -18.82 0.59
N ALA A 76 12.39 -17.90 0.21
CA ALA A 76 11.10 -18.20 -0.42
C ALA A 76 11.16 -18.37 -1.95
N ARG A 77 12.36 -18.49 -2.53
CA ARG A 77 12.61 -18.77 -3.96
C ARG A 77 13.22 -20.15 -4.15
#